data_AF-A0A1I3KS91-F1
#
_entry.id   AF-A0A1I3KS91-F1
#
_cell.length_a   1.000
_cell.length_b   1.000
_cell.length_c   1.000
_cell.angle_alpha   90.00
_cell.angle_beta   90.00
_cell.angle_gamma   90.00
#
_symmetry.space_group_name_H-M   'P 1'
#
loop_
_entity.id
_entity.type
_entity.pdbx_description
1 polymer ?
#
loop_
_entity_poly.entity_id
_entity_poly.type
_entity_poly.pdbx_seq_one_letter_code
_entity_poly.pdbx_strand_id
1 'polypeptide(L)'
;MRTIQYHEQQGRYKRGPDGKFDVEEVERQIKKYSHSGYNPDAHKESGPGRDSENKSDVITSDISFDEARRLKEIWDGKISQLKYEEQNGTLIKKEEVRKIVFGIFRGLRDGLTALSRDVSVHVAAEDDPVKCERIILDEITGAIDRYINEFNRGI
;
A
#
# COMPACT_ATOMS: atom_id res chain seq x y z
N MET A 1 -21.72 -9.22 -20.27
CA MET A 1 -21.84 -10.69 -20.43
C MET A 1 -22.28 -11.29 -19.10
N ARG A 2 -23.39 -12.04 -19.07
CA ARG A 2 -23.90 -12.68 -17.84
C ARG A 2 -23.23 -14.05 -17.66
N THR A 3 -22.04 -14.05 -17.09
CA THR A 3 -21.18 -15.25 -16.86
C THR A 3 -21.93 -16.39 -16.18
N ILE A 4 -22.87 -16.06 -15.28
CA ILE A 4 -23.66 -17.01 -14.52
C ILE A 4 -24.63 -17.82 -15.43
N GLN A 5 -25.28 -17.18 -16.39
CA GLN A 5 -26.24 -17.86 -17.31
C GLN A 5 -25.52 -18.84 -18.26
N TYR A 6 -24.30 -18.50 -18.67
CA TYR A 6 -23.47 -19.38 -19.49
C TYR A 6 -23.09 -20.66 -18.73
N HIS A 7 -22.66 -20.54 -17.47
CA HIS A 7 -22.30 -21.72 -16.67
C HIS A 7 -23.51 -22.57 -16.25
N GLU A 8 -24.69 -21.97 -16.13
CA GLU A 8 -25.97 -22.66 -15.91
C GLU A 8 -26.36 -23.52 -17.13
N GLN A 9 -26.23 -22.99 -18.35
CA GLN A 9 -26.45 -23.76 -19.59
C GLN A 9 -25.45 -24.90 -19.79
N GLN A 10 -24.21 -24.73 -19.31
CA GLN A 10 -23.18 -25.76 -19.36
C GLN A 10 -23.33 -26.83 -18.25
N GLY A 11 -24.42 -26.77 -17.47
CA GLY A 11 -24.75 -27.77 -16.45
C GLY A 11 -23.78 -27.81 -15.26
N ARG A 12 -22.95 -26.76 -15.08
CA ARG A 12 -21.92 -26.73 -14.02
C ARG A 12 -22.51 -26.52 -12.63
N TYR A 13 -23.68 -25.90 -12.54
CA TYR A 13 -24.39 -25.66 -11.29
C TYR A 13 -25.89 -25.90 -11.48
N LYS A 14 -26.57 -26.43 -10.46
CA LYS A 14 -28.02 -26.58 -10.43
C LYS A 14 -28.61 -25.59 -9.43
N ARG A 15 -29.79 -25.06 -9.75
CA ARG A 15 -30.60 -24.32 -8.78
C ARG A 15 -31.49 -25.29 -8.02
N GLY A 16 -31.64 -25.04 -6.73
CA GLY A 16 -32.61 -25.70 -5.89
C GLY A 16 -34.05 -25.26 -6.22
N PRO A 17 -35.04 -25.89 -5.58
CA PRO A 17 -36.47 -25.61 -5.79
C PRO A 17 -36.88 -24.15 -5.46
N ASP A 18 -36.06 -23.46 -4.68
CA ASP A 18 -36.20 -22.08 -4.23
C ASP A 18 -35.56 -21.05 -5.17
N GLY A 19 -35.02 -21.49 -6.32
CA GLY A 19 -34.37 -20.62 -7.31
C GLY A 19 -33.00 -20.10 -6.89
N LYS A 20 -32.49 -20.53 -5.73
CA LYS A 20 -31.11 -20.30 -5.27
C LYS A 20 -30.22 -21.46 -5.69
N PHE A 21 -28.90 -21.27 -5.65
CA PHE A 21 -27.98 -22.35 -5.96
C PHE A 21 -28.01 -23.42 -4.87
N ASP A 22 -27.96 -24.69 -5.27
CA ASP A 22 -27.80 -25.80 -4.34
C ASP A 22 -26.38 -25.75 -3.74
N VAL A 23 -26.30 -25.25 -2.50
CA VAL A 23 -25.05 -24.97 -1.80
C VAL A 23 -24.26 -26.25 -1.55
N GLU A 24 -24.94 -27.36 -1.26
CA GLU A 24 -24.30 -28.63 -0.92
C GLU A 24 -23.60 -29.27 -2.12
N GLU A 25 -24.20 -29.16 -3.30
CA GLU A 25 -23.60 -29.69 -4.53
C GLU A 25 -22.39 -28.86 -4.98
N VAL A 26 -22.45 -27.53 -4.81
CA VAL A 26 -21.33 -26.63 -5.11
C VAL A 26 -20.13 -26.93 -4.21
N GLU A 27 -20.35 -27.09 -2.91
CA GLU A 27 -19.28 -27.44 -1.95
C GLU A 27 -18.64 -28.78 -2.28
N ARG A 28 -19.45 -29.76 -2.70
CA ARG A 28 -18.97 -31.10 -3.09
C ARG A 28 -18.08 -31.04 -4.33
N GLN A 29 -18.44 -30.23 -5.32
CA GLN A 29 -17.62 -30.04 -6.53
C GLN A 29 -16.33 -29.29 -6.22
N ILE A 30 -16.38 -28.25 -5.38
CA ILE A 30 -15.17 -27.56 -4.91
C ILE A 30 -14.26 -28.58 -4.25
N LYS A 31 -14.76 -29.37 -3.29
CA LYS A 31 -13.95 -30.39 -2.59
C LYS A 31 -13.36 -31.45 -3.53
N LYS A 32 -14.09 -31.84 -4.59
CA LYS A 32 -13.66 -32.87 -5.55
C LYS A 32 -12.57 -32.39 -6.52
N TYR A 33 -12.64 -31.14 -6.98
CA TYR A 33 -11.71 -30.60 -7.98
C TYR A 33 -10.62 -29.69 -7.38
N SER A 34 -10.66 -29.47 -6.07
CA SER A 34 -9.63 -28.73 -5.34
C SER A 34 -8.38 -29.58 -5.12
N HIS A 35 -7.20 -29.00 -5.39
CA HIS A 35 -5.92 -29.65 -5.10
C HIS A 35 -5.69 -29.77 -3.58
N SER A 36 -4.92 -30.78 -3.17
CA SER A 36 -4.48 -30.95 -1.78
C SER A 36 -3.69 -29.71 -1.35
N GLY A 37 -4.31 -28.89 -0.49
CA GLY A 37 -3.79 -27.56 -0.08
C GLY A 37 -4.76 -26.41 -0.31
N TYR A 38 -5.84 -26.58 -1.08
CA TYR A 38 -6.88 -25.56 -1.22
C TYR A 38 -7.83 -25.57 -0.01
N ASN A 39 -7.73 -24.54 0.83
CA ASN A 39 -8.67 -24.28 1.91
C ASN A 39 -9.64 -23.15 1.48
N PRO A 40 -10.92 -23.44 1.21
CA PRO A 40 -11.88 -22.43 0.76
C PRO A 40 -12.15 -21.33 1.81
N ASP A 41 -11.85 -21.56 3.09
CA ASP A 41 -11.96 -20.54 4.14
C ASP A 41 -10.72 -19.63 4.27
N ALA A 42 -9.61 -19.93 3.58
CA ALA A 42 -8.39 -19.11 3.66
C ALA A 42 -8.60 -17.66 3.16
N HIS A 43 -9.58 -17.45 2.27
CA HIS A 43 -9.91 -16.12 1.75
C HIS A 43 -10.83 -15.30 2.66
N LYS A 44 -11.44 -15.88 3.72
CA LYS A 44 -12.15 -15.07 4.72
C LYS A 44 -11.19 -14.24 5.58
N GLU A 45 -9.93 -14.65 5.69
CA GLU A 45 -8.93 -13.98 6.53
C GLU A 45 -8.07 -12.95 5.78
N SER A 46 -8.19 -12.86 4.46
CA SER A 46 -7.32 -12.02 3.62
C SER A 46 -8.07 -10.82 3.01
N GLY A 47 -8.53 -9.90 3.87
CA GLY A 47 -8.87 -8.53 3.48
C GLY A 47 -7.59 -7.69 3.20
N PRO A 48 -7.71 -6.47 2.61
CA PRO A 48 -6.54 -5.72 2.18
C PRO A 48 -5.65 -5.38 3.37
N GLY A 49 -4.36 -5.68 3.21
CA GLY A 49 -3.34 -5.66 4.25
C GLY A 49 -3.40 -4.44 5.17
N ARG A 50 -3.80 -4.71 6.41
CA ARG A 50 -3.45 -3.90 7.57
C ARG A 50 -2.34 -4.66 8.29
N ASP A 51 -1.22 -3.98 8.49
CA ASP A 51 -0.02 -4.49 9.14
C ASP A 51 -0.36 -5.36 10.36
N SER A 52 -0.11 -6.66 10.21
CA SER A 52 -0.39 -7.69 11.21
C SER A 52 0.74 -7.73 12.25
N GLU A 53 0.83 -6.70 13.08
CA GLU A 53 1.54 -6.73 14.36
C GLU A 53 0.71 -6.00 15.43
N ASN A 54 -0.48 -6.53 15.70
CA ASN A 54 -1.12 -6.39 17.00
C ASN A 54 -2.21 -7.45 17.13
N LYS A 55 -1.79 -8.68 17.41
CA LYS A 55 -2.64 -9.60 18.18
C LYS A 55 -2.65 -9.07 19.61
N SER A 56 -3.45 -8.03 19.86
CA SER A 56 -3.94 -7.79 21.20
C SER A 56 -5.01 -8.85 21.43
N ASP A 57 -4.60 -10.00 21.96
CA ASP A 57 -5.51 -10.91 22.63
C ASP A 57 -6.32 -10.05 23.60
N VAL A 58 -7.62 -9.96 23.34
CA VAL A 58 -8.55 -9.23 24.19
C VAL A 58 -8.70 -10.08 25.46
N ILE A 59 -7.77 -9.91 26.40
CA ILE A 59 -7.84 -10.46 27.75
C ILE A 59 -8.86 -9.59 28.50
N THR A 60 -10.15 -9.89 28.37
CA THR A 60 -11.21 -9.17 29.10
C THR A 60 -12.05 -10.09 29.98
N SER A 61 -11.46 -11.13 30.58
CA SER A 61 -12.23 -11.94 31.54
C SER A 61 -11.63 -12.17 32.92
N ASP A 62 -10.34 -11.91 33.21
CA ASP A 62 -9.78 -12.18 34.57
C ASP A 62 -8.63 -11.24 35.02
N ILE A 63 -8.62 -9.98 34.60
CA ILE A 63 -7.59 -9.02 35.10
C ILE A 63 -8.11 -8.33 36.37
N SER A 64 -7.35 -8.40 37.46
CA SER A 64 -7.65 -7.69 38.71
C SER A 64 -7.64 -6.17 38.50
N PHE A 65 -8.49 -5.43 39.22
CA PHE A 65 -8.56 -3.96 39.12
C PHE A 65 -7.20 -3.29 39.35
N ASP A 66 -6.41 -3.80 40.29
CA ASP A 66 -5.08 -3.27 40.60
C ASP A 66 -4.09 -3.52 39.45
N GLU A 67 -4.21 -4.66 38.77
CA GLU A 67 -3.40 -4.99 37.60
C GLU A 67 -3.78 -4.13 36.39
N ALA A 68 -5.08 -3.92 36.16
CA ALA A 68 -5.58 -3.01 35.13
C ALA A 68 -5.10 -1.57 35.37
N ARG A 69 -5.12 -1.09 36.62
CA ARG A 69 -4.61 0.23 36.99
C ARG A 69 -3.11 0.34 36.75
N ARG A 70 -2.32 -0.66 37.17
CA ARG A 70 -0.87 -0.70 36.94
C ARG A 70 -0.54 -0.68 35.45
N LEU A 71 -1.24 -1.47 34.63
CA LEU A 71 -1.04 -1.49 33.18
C LEU A 71 -1.34 -0.12 32.57
N LYS A 72 -2.44 0.52 32.97
CA LYS A 72 -2.77 1.88 32.52
C LYS A 72 -1.64 2.87 32.84
N GLU A 73 -1.14 2.89 34.08
CA GLU A 73 -0.06 3.79 34.50
C GLU A 73 1.23 3.54 33.70
N ILE A 74 1.56 2.28 33.39
CA ILE A 74 2.71 1.94 32.53
C ILE A 74 2.53 2.47 31.11
N TRP A 75 1.36 2.28 30.51
CA TRP A 75 1.08 2.76 29.15
C TRP A 75 1.03 4.29 29.07
N ASP A 76 0.46 4.95 30.07
CA ASP A 76 0.44 6.41 30.19
C ASP A 76 1.86 6.97 30.30
N GLY A 77 2.74 6.29 31.06
CA GLY A 77 4.16 6.61 31.13
C GLY A 77 4.87 6.48 29.77
N LYS A 78 4.65 5.38 29.05
CA LYS A 78 5.23 5.15 27.71
C LYS A 78 4.76 6.20 26.69
N ILE A 79 3.47 6.54 26.69
CA ILE A 79 2.92 7.59 25.82
C ILE A 79 3.54 8.95 26.15
N SER A 80 3.73 9.24 27.44
CA SER A 80 4.35 10.49 27.88
C SER A 80 5.82 10.58 27.46
N GLN A 81 6.55 9.46 27.52
CA GLN A 81 7.92 9.37 26.99
C GLN A 81 7.96 9.61 25.48
N LEU A 82 7.09 8.94 24.70
CA LEU A 82 7.03 9.14 23.24
C LEU A 82 6.72 10.59 22.87
N LYS A 83 5.81 11.24 23.61
CA LYS A 83 5.49 12.68 23.41
C LYS A 83 6.68 13.57 23.75
N TYR A 84 7.41 13.25 24.81
CA TYR A 84 8.61 14.00 25.18
C TYR A 84 9.70 13.87 24.10
N GLU A 85 9.93 12.67 23.59
CA GLU A 85 10.88 12.41 22.50
C GLU A 85 10.46 13.05 21.17
N GLU A 86 9.15 13.14 20.90
CA GLU A 86 8.60 13.89 19.76
C GLU A 86 8.85 15.41 19.92
N GLN A 87 8.60 15.97 21.09
CA GLN A 87 8.81 17.40 21.37
C GLN A 87 10.29 17.80 21.35
N ASN A 88 11.17 16.91 21.80
CA ASN A 88 12.63 17.08 21.71
C ASN A 88 13.17 16.89 20.28
N GLY A 89 12.32 16.55 19.31
CA GLY A 89 12.71 16.34 17.91
C GLY A 89 13.53 15.07 17.66
N THR A 90 13.59 14.15 18.63
CA THR A 90 14.26 12.85 18.46
C THR A 90 13.40 11.88 17.66
N LEU A 91 12.07 11.99 17.79
CA LEU A 91 11.10 11.19 17.05
C LEU A 91 10.20 12.09 16.20
N ILE A 92 9.89 11.64 14.98
CA ILE A 92 8.89 12.26 14.11
C ILE A 92 7.86 11.19 13.73
N LYS A 93 6.60 11.60 13.56
CA LYS A 93 5.54 10.72 13.07
C LYS A 93 5.89 10.15 11.69
N LYS A 94 5.90 8.82 11.59
CA LYS A 94 6.19 8.09 10.36
C LYS A 94 5.31 8.54 9.19
N GLU A 95 4.03 8.76 9.43
CA GLU A 95 3.05 9.16 8.41
C GLU A 95 3.35 10.55 7.84
N GLU A 96 3.90 11.44 8.66
CA GLU A 96 4.26 12.80 8.26
C GLU A 96 5.49 12.78 7.35
N VAL A 97 6.56 12.07 7.76
CA VAL A 97 7.74 11.85 6.92
C VAL A 97 7.33 11.22 5.59
N ARG A 98 6.49 10.17 5.63
CA ARG A 98 5.99 9.52 4.43
C ARG A 98 5.29 10.52 3.50
N LYS A 99 4.38 11.35 4.00
CA LYS A 99 3.67 12.35 3.18
C LYS A 99 4.64 13.36 2.55
N ILE A 100 5.59 13.87 3.33
CA ILE A 100 6.59 14.84 2.86
C ILE A 100 7.43 14.20 1.74
N VAL A 101 7.96 13.01 1.98
CA VAL A 101 8.77 12.25 1.00
C VAL A 101 7.97 11.99 -0.27
N PHE A 102 6.72 11.52 -0.17
CA PHE A 102 5.87 11.31 -1.36
C PHE A 102 5.59 12.61 -2.12
N GLY A 103 5.37 13.72 -1.42
CA GLY A 103 5.20 15.04 -2.04
C GLY A 103 6.44 15.45 -2.84
N ILE A 104 7.63 15.26 -2.26
CA ILE A 104 8.92 15.57 -2.91
C ILE A 104 9.12 14.72 -4.17
N PHE A 105 8.95 13.40 -4.07
CA PHE A 105 9.10 12.50 -5.22
C PHE A 105 8.09 12.80 -6.33
N ARG A 106 6.87 13.21 -5.95
CA ARG A 106 5.87 13.63 -6.92
C ARG A 106 6.33 14.88 -7.68
N GLY A 107 6.84 15.89 -6.98
CA GLY A 107 7.41 17.09 -7.59
C GLY A 107 8.53 16.74 -8.57
N LEU A 108 9.52 15.96 -8.12
CA LEU A 108 10.64 15.51 -8.96
C LEU A 108 10.15 14.82 -10.24
N ARG A 109 9.21 13.88 -10.13
CA ARG A 109 8.63 13.18 -11.28
C ARG A 109 7.94 14.14 -12.23
N ASP A 110 7.13 15.05 -11.70
CA ASP A 110 6.38 16.03 -12.51
C ASP A 110 7.37 16.97 -13.24
N GLY A 111 8.47 17.36 -12.59
CA GLY A 111 9.57 18.12 -13.19
C GLY A 111 10.30 17.37 -14.31
N LEU A 112 10.66 16.10 -14.09
CA LEU A 112 11.26 15.25 -15.14
C LEU A 112 10.32 15.03 -16.33
N THR A 113 9.01 14.93 -16.07
CA THR A 113 8.01 14.80 -17.13
C THR A 113 7.93 16.09 -17.96
N ALA A 114 7.97 17.26 -17.32
CA ALA A 114 8.01 18.54 -18.01
C ALA A 114 9.29 18.69 -18.86
N LEU A 115 10.43 18.27 -18.31
CA LEU A 115 11.73 18.30 -18.99
C LEU A 115 11.71 17.58 -20.35
N SER A 116 11.00 16.45 -20.44
CA SER A 116 10.89 15.70 -21.70
C SER A 116 10.36 16.55 -22.87
N ARG A 117 9.43 17.47 -22.57
CA ARG A 117 8.86 18.37 -23.56
C ARG A 117 9.88 19.40 -24.01
N ASP A 118 10.62 19.98 -23.09
CA ASP A 118 11.61 21.03 -23.39
C ASP A 118 12.81 20.44 -24.13
N VAL A 119 13.33 19.31 -23.64
CA VAL A 119 14.45 18.58 -24.27
C VAL A 119 14.09 18.12 -25.69
N SER A 120 12.83 17.76 -25.96
CA SER A 120 12.41 17.35 -27.31
C SER A 120 12.68 18.41 -28.37
N VAL A 121 12.55 19.70 -28.03
CA VAL A 121 12.80 20.81 -28.94
C VAL A 121 14.29 20.97 -29.22
N HIS A 122 15.13 20.83 -28.19
CA HIS A 122 16.59 20.93 -28.31
C HIS A 122 17.19 19.76 -29.08
N VAL A 123 16.70 18.54 -28.81
CA VAL A 123 17.15 17.32 -29.49
C VAL A 123 16.69 17.29 -30.95
N ALA A 124 15.49 17.79 -31.26
CA ALA A 124 15.01 17.86 -32.65
C ALA A 124 15.81 18.81 -33.55
N ALA A 125 16.59 19.73 -32.97
CA ALA A 125 17.43 20.67 -33.69
C ALA A 125 18.85 20.13 -33.97
N GLU A 126 19.20 18.96 -33.44
CA GLU A 126 20.55 18.40 -33.53
C GLU A 126 20.55 17.06 -34.27
N ASP A 127 21.50 16.91 -35.21
CA ASP A 127 21.62 15.74 -36.07
C ASP A 127 22.66 14.72 -35.55
N ASP A 128 23.52 15.12 -34.60
CA ASP A 128 24.56 14.28 -34.01
C ASP A 128 24.03 13.53 -32.75
N PRO A 129 23.94 12.18 -32.78
CA PRO A 129 23.46 11.39 -31.65
C PRO A 129 24.24 11.63 -30.35
N VAL A 130 25.55 11.87 -30.42
CA VAL A 130 26.40 12.07 -29.23
C VAL A 130 26.05 13.38 -28.53
N LYS A 131 25.75 14.42 -29.31
CA LYS A 131 25.32 15.70 -28.75
C LYS A 131 23.90 15.63 -28.21
N CYS A 132 23.00 14.89 -28.86
CA CYS A 132 21.66 14.64 -28.35
C CYS A 132 21.68 13.97 -26.97
N GLU A 133 22.49 12.92 -26.82
CA GLU A 133 22.69 12.26 -25.52
C GLU A 133 23.21 13.23 -24.46
N ARG A 134 24.23 14.04 -24.80
CA ARG A 134 24.77 15.03 -23.88
C ARG A 134 23.73 16.07 -23.44
N ILE A 135 22.94 16.61 -24.37
CA ILE A 135 21.86 17.56 -24.07
C ILE A 135 20.86 16.96 -23.09
N ILE A 136 20.43 15.71 -23.34
CA ILE A 136 19.49 15.00 -22.45
C ILE A 136 20.10 14.83 -21.06
N LEU A 137 21.35 14.39 -20.98
CA LEU A 137 22.03 14.14 -19.71
C LEU A 137 22.25 15.41 -18.90
N ASP A 138 22.70 16.49 -19.55
CA ASP A 138 22.93 17.79 -18.92
C ASP A 138 21.63 18.35 -18.32
N GLU A 139 20.53 18.24 -19.06
CA GLU A 139 19.22 18.71 -18.59
C GLU A 139 18.63 17.85 -17.47
N ILE A 140 18.78 16.53 -17.53
CA ILE A 140 18.34 15.64 -16.43
C ILE A 140 19.14 15.95 -15.17
N THR A 141 20.46 16.07 -15.29
CA THR A 141 21.34 16.37 -14.16
C THR A 141 21.01 17.74 -13.57
N GLY A 142 20.86 18.76 -14.42
CA GLY A 142 20.46 20.10 -13.99
C GLY A 142 19.08 20.13 -13.31
N ALA A 143 18.11 19.35 -13.80
CA ALA A 143 16.80 19.24 -13.16
C ALA A 143 16.87 18.60 -11.78
N ILE A 144 17.66 17.53 -11.62
CA ILE A 144 17.89 16.87 -10.34
C ILE A 144 18.61 17.82 -9.37
N ASP A 145 19.65 18.52 -9.82
CA ASP A 145 20.40 19.48 -9.00
C ASP A 145 19.53 20.65 -8.53
N ARG A 146 18.62 21.16 -9.38
CA ARG A 146 17.63 22.16 -8.97
C ARG A 146 16.77 21.65 -7.82
N TYR A 147 16.27 20.41 -7.92
CA TYR A 147 15.49 19.77 -6.87
C TYR A 147 16.28 19.51 -5.58
N ILE A 148 17.55 19.09 -5.69
CA ILE A 148 18.43 18.90 -4.53
C ILE A 148 18.67 20.23 -3.81
N ASN A 149 18.88 21.32 -4.56
CA ASN A 149 19.06 22.65 -3.99
C ASN A 149 17.79 23.21 -3.35
N GLU A 150 16.62 22.98 -3.94
CA GLU A 150 15.34 23.31 -3.32
C GLU A 150 15.09 22.51 -2.04
N PHE A 151 15.42 21.21 -2.06
CA PHE A 151 15.33 20.34 -0.89
C PHE A 151 16.21 20.85 0.26
N ASN A 152 17.46 21.20 -0.02
CA ASN A 152 18.39 21.72 0.98
C ASN A 152 18.01 23.11 1.52
N ARG A 153 17.12 23.85 0.83
CA ARG A 153 16.60 25.16 1.28
C ARG A 153 15.33 25.05 2.12
N GLY A 154 14.62 23.93 2.02
CA GLY A 154 13.37 23.67 2.76
C GLY A 154 13.56 22.95 4.10
N ILE A 155 14.79 22.52 4.41
CA ILE A 155 15.25 22.03 5.72
C ILE A 155 15.98 23.18 6.42
#